data_AF-A0AA43BXQ9-F1
#
_entry.id   AF-A0AA43BXQ9-F1
#
_cell.length_a   1.000
_cell.length_b   1.000
_cell.length_c   1.000
_cell.angle_alpha   90.00
_cell.angle_beta   90.00
_cell.angle_gamma   90.00
#
_symmetry.space_group_name_H-M   'P 1'
#
loop_
_entity.id
_entity.type
_entity.pdbx_description
1 polymer ?
#
loop_
_entity_poly.entity_id
_entity_poly.type
_entity_poly.pdbx_seq_one_letter_code
_entity_poly.pdbx_strand_id
1 'polypeptide(L)'
;MRDAVALEELGIPTVTVISTAFAPLAQVVSEGIGQLSLPIIVVPHPLGDRDRSIIRRYGEDIAEQCVRVLTTPVEALAREFKEKQYPLPAAVMPR
;
A
#
# COMPACT_ATOMS: atom_id res chain seq x y z
N MET A 1 -10.15 1.91 0.53
CA MET A 1 -9.56 3.17 1.01
C MET A 1 -10.50 3.95 1.92
N ARG A 2 -11.80 4.07 1.61
CA ARG A 2 -12.77 4.69 2.53
C ARG A 2 -12.83 4.03 3.90
N ASP A 3 -12.77 2.69 3.96
CA ASP A 3 -12.75 1.97 5.24
C ASP A 3 -11.52 2.33 6.09
N ALA A 4 -10.36 2.50 5.44
CA ALA A 4 -9.13 2.93 6.13
C ALA A 4 -9.33 4.32 6.76
N VAL A 5 -9.89 5.28 6.00
CA VAL A 5 -10.22 6.62 6.54
C VAL A 5 -11.16 6.54 7.73
N ALA A 6 -12.24 5.76 7.61
CA ALA A 6 -13.22 5.63 8.69
C ALA A 6 -12.60 5.06 9.97
N LEU A 7 -11.63 4.15 9.86
CA LEU A 7 -10.90 3.59 11.00
C LEU A 7 -9.88 4.59 11.59
N GLU A 8 -9.16 5.32 10.74
CA GLU A 8 -8.20 6.36 11.17
C GLU A 8 -8.91 7.51 11.91
N GLU A 9 -10.11 7.89 11.47
CA GLU A 9 -10.95 8.89 12.16
C GLU A 9 -11.35 8.44 13.58
N LEU A 10 -11.36 7.12 13.84
CA LEU A 10 -11.58 6.54 15.16
C LEU A 10 -10.28 6.36 15.97
N GLY A 11 -9.15 6.83 15.45
CA GLY A 11 -7.83 6.67 16.08
C GLY A 11 -7.27 5.25 15.97
N ILE A 12 -7.76 4.44 15.02
CA ILE A 12 -7.28 3.08 14.76
C ILE A 12 -6.29 3.15 13.58
N PRO A 13 -5.00 2.88 13.80
CA PRO A 13 -4.01 2.88 12.72
C PRO A 13 -4.31 1.81 11.67
N THR A 14 -4.17 2.18 10.40
CA THR A 14 -4.44 1.34 9.25
C THR A 14 -3.31 1.34 8.25
N VAL A 15 -3.26 0.28 7.45
CA VAL A 15 -2.40 0.20 6.28
C VAL A 15 -3.15 -0.47 5.15
N THR A 16 -3.18 0.17 3.98
CA THR A 16 -3.79 -0.41 2.78
C THR A 16 -2.76 -1.22 2.03
N VAL A 17 -3.04 -2.50 1.76
CA VAL A 17 -2.18 -3.37 0.94
C VAL A 17 -2.81 -3.52 -0.44
N ILE A 18 -2.04 -3.22 -1.49
CA ILE A 18 -2.53 -3.23 -2.87
C ILE A 18 -1.49 -3.83 -3.81
N SER A 19 -1.92 -4.64 -4.79
CA SER A 19 -0.96 -5.17 -5.77
C SER A 19 -0.56 -4.11 -6.81
N THR A 20 0.60 -4.26 -7.45
CA THR A 20 1.11 -3.36 -8.51
C THR A 20 0.09 -3.06 -9.61
N ALA A 21 -0.81 -4.00 -9.91
CA ALA A 21 -1.89 -3.82 -10.89
C ALA A 21 -2.87 -2.68 -10.56
N PHE A 22 -3.02 -2.33 -9.27
CA PHE A 22 -3.98 -1.34 -8.79
C PHE A 22 -3.33 -0.12 -8.13
N ALA A 23 -1.99 -0.04 -8.11
CA ALA A 23 -1.27 1.05 -7.47
C ALA A 23 -1.65 2.46 -8.00
N PRO A 24 -1.83 2.68 -9.33
CA PRO A 24 -2.30 3.98 -9.82
C PRO A 24 -3.72 4.31 -9.38
N LEU A 25 -4.61 3.32 -9.37
CA LEU A 25 -5.99 3.51 -8.90
C LEU A 25 -6.00 3.89 -7.42
N ALA A 26 -5.16 3.26 -6.61
CA ALA A 26 -5.01 3.59 -5.19
C ALA A 26 -4.61 5.05 -5.00
N GLN A 27 -3.65 5.53 -5.79
CA GLN A 27 -3.20 6.92 -5.75
C GLN A 27 -4.34 7.89 -6.10
N VAL A 28 -5.04 7.64 -7.21
CA VAL A 28 -6.18 8.47 -7.64
C VAL A 28 -7.31 8.50 -6.61
N VAL A 29 -7.63 7.34 -6.02
CA VAL A 29 -8.67 7.26 -4.99
C VAL A 29 -8.26 8.01 -3.72
N SER A 30 -6.99 7.91 -3.31
CA SER A 30 -6.45 8.63 -2.14
C SER A 30 -6.51 10.14 -2.33
N GLU A 31 -6.14 10.61 -3.52
CA GLU A 31 -6.24 12.01 -3.89
C GLU A 31 -7.70 12.49 -3.89
N GLY A 32 -8.60 11.71 -4.51
CA GLY A 32 -10.02 12.06 -4.62
C GLY A 32 -10.76 12.12 -3.28
N ILE A 33 -10.27 11.44 -2.24
CA ILE A 33 -10.80 11.53 -0.87
C ILE A 33 -10.00 12.49 0.02
N GLY A 34 -9.00 13.20 -0.52
CA GLY A 34 -8.20 14.19 0.20
C GLY A 34 -7.17 13.61 1.18
N GLN A 35 -6.79 12.33 1.02
CA GLN A 35 -5.99 11.58 1.98
C GLN A 35 -4.70 11.05 1.36
N LEU A 36 -3.86 11.95 0.84
CA LEU A 36 -2.59 11.63 0.17
C LEU A 36 -1.54 10.99 1.08
N SER A 37 -1.67 11.16 2.40
CA SER A 37 -0.75 10.58 3.39
C SER A 37 -1.17 9.20 3.88
N LEU A 38 -2.26 8.61 3.36
CA LEU A 38 -2.67 7.26 3.76
C LEU A 38 -1.56 6.25 3.46
N PRO A 39 -1.21 5.38 4.43
CA PRO A 39 -0.21 4.36 4.18
C PRO A 39 -0.70 3.31 3.18
N ILE A 40 -0.01 3.22 2.03
CA ILE A 40 -0.27 2.23 0.98
C ILE A 40 0.99 1.41 0.70
N ILE A 41 0.94 0.12 1.03
CA ILE A 41 1.96 -0.86 0.68
C ILE A 41 1.61 -1.46 -0.69
N VAL A 42 2.55 -1.40 -1.63
CA VAL A 42 2.41 -2.02 -2.95
C VAL A 42 3.12 -3.36 -2.96
N VAL A 43 2.40 -4.41 -3.38
CA VAL A 43 2.89 -5.79 -3.43
C VAL A 43 2.91 -6.32 -4.87
N PRO A 44 3.68 -7.35 -5.20
CA PRO A 44 3.71 -7.92 -6.55
C PRO A 44 2.33 -8.36 -7.05
N HIS A 45 2.17 -8.32 -8.38
CA HIS A 45 1.04 -8.93 -9.07
C HIS A 45 1.56 -9.88 -10.16
N PRO A 46 1.01 -11.10 -10.29
CA PRO A 46 0.04 -11.71 -9.37
C PRO A 46 0.68 -12.07 -8.02
N LEU A 47 -0.14 -12.12 -6.97
CA LEU A 47 0.30 -12.68 -5.67
C LEU A 47 0.35 -14.21 -5.69
N GLY A 48 -0.47 -14.85 -6.53
CA GLY A 48 -0.54 -16.30 -6.65
C GLY A 48 0.64 -16.86 -7.45
N ASP A 49 1.20 -17.96 -6.95
CA ASP A 49 2.28 -18.73 -7.56
C ASP A 49 2.06 -20.23 -7.30
N ARG A 50 2.62 -21.08 -8.15
CA ARG A 50 2.63 -22.54 -7.96
C ARG A 50 3.63 -22.96 -6.89
N ASP A 51 4.69 -22.18 -6.70
CA ASP A 51 5.68 -22.41 -5.66
C ASP A 51 5.22 -21.81 -4.33
N ARG A 52 4.95 -22.69 -3.36
CA ARG A 52 4.52 -22.28 -2.01
C ARG A 52 5.58 -21.48 -1.27
N SER A 53 6.86 -21.66 -1.58
CA SER A 53 7.94 -20.89 -0.96
C SER A 53 7.90 -19.42 -1.39
N ILE A 54 7.53 -19.14 -2.64
CA ILE A 54 7.33 -17.78 -3.15
C ILE A 54 6.13 -17.13 -2.44
N ILE A 55 5.01 -17.84 -2.33
CA ILE A 55 3.82 -17.35 -1.59
C ILE A 55 4.16 -17.03 -0.13
N ARG A 56 4.91 -17.92 0.52
CA ARG A 56 5.34 -17.72 1.90
C ARG A 56 6.17 -16.45 2.03
N ARG A 57 7.15 -16.26 1.14
CA ARG A 57 8.00 -15.07 1.13
C ARG A 57 7.17 -13.79 0.94
N TYR A 58 6.20 -13.78 0.04
CA TYR A 58 5.29 -12.63 -0.09
C TYR A 58 4.54 -12.35 1.21
N GLY A 59 4.04 -13.38 1.89
CA GLY A 59 3.38 -13.20 3.19
C GLY A 59 4.30 -12.60 4.25
N GLU A 60 5.54 -13.09 4.33
CA GLU A 60 6.58 -12.61 5.25
C GLU A 60 6.94 -11.14 4.95
N ASP A 61 7.21 -10.81 3.68
CA ASP A 61 7.56 -9.45 3.24
C ASP A 61 6.39 -8.46 3.48
N ILE A 62 5.15 -8.88 3.27
CA ILE A 62 3.95 -8.05 3.51
C ILE A 62 3.78 -7.81 5.02
N ALA A 63 3.91 -8.86 5.83
CA ALA A 63 3.78 -8.75 7.27
C ALA A 63 4.83 -7.81 7.87
N GLU A 64 6.09 -7.91 7.42
CA GLU A 64 7.17 -7.01 7.84
C GLU A 64 6.84 -5.54 7.51
N GLN A 65 6.35 -5.28 6.30
CA GLN A 65 5.96 -3.92 5.90
C GLN A 65 4.76 -3.40 6.71
N CYS A 66 3.76 -4.24 6.97
CA CYS A 66 2.62 -3.89 7.81
C CYS A 66 3.08 -3.52 9.23
N VAL A 67 3.95 -4.32 9.85
CA VAL A 67 4.50 -4.03 11.17
C VAL A 67 5.23 -2.70 11.14
N ARG A 68 6.16 -2.49 10.19
CA ARG A 68 6.88 -1.22 10.05
C ARG A 68 5.93 -0.03 10.00
N VAL A 69 4.92 -0.07 9.13
CA VAL A 69 3.97 1.04 8.98
C VAL A 69 3.17 1.26 10.25
N LEU A 70 2.58 0.21 10.82
CA LEU A 70 1.70 0.33 11.98
C LEU A 70 2.43 0.72 13.27
N THR A 71 3.76 0.59 13.34
CA THR A 71 4.57 0.97 14.51
C THR A 71 5.44 2.22 14.30
N THR A 72 5.39 2.87 13.13
CA THR A 72 6.16 4.09 12.86
C THR A 72 5.36 5.34 13.29
N PRO A 73 6.01 6.38 13.86
CA PRO A 73 5.34 7.63 14.18
C PRO A 73 4.64 8.28 12.97
N VAL A 74 3.45 8.83 13.20
CA VAL A 74 2.58 9.36 12.14
C VAL A 74 3.24 10.50 11.37
N GLU A 75 4.07 11.31 12.02
CA GLU A 75 4.76 12.45 11.39
C GLU A 75 5.81 12.00 10.37
N ALA A 76 6.44 10.84 10.62
CA ALA A 76 7.37 10.23 9.69
C ALA A 76 6.64 9.61 8.50
N LEU A 77 5.55 8.87 8.76
CA LEU A 77 4.73 8.24 7.72
C LEU A 77 4.05 9.27 6.82
N ALA A 78 3.47 10.32 7.39
CA ALA A 78 2.75 11.33 6.62
C ALA A 78 3.65 12.01 5.58
N ARG A 79 4.93 12.20 5.91
CA ARG A 79 5.94 12.70 4.96
C ARG A 79 6.27 11.67 3.89
N GLU A 80 6.59 10.44 4.29
CA GLU A 80 6.91 9.33 3.38
C GLU A 80 5.80 9.15 2.33
N PHE A 81 4.56 8.99 2.77
CA PHE A 81 3.45 8.62 1.90
C PHE A 81 2.93 9.77 1.04
N LYS A 82 3.06 11.02 1.51
CA LYS A 82 2.70 12.19 0.70
C LYS A 82 3.64 12.39 -0.50
N GLU A 83 4.91 12.01 -0.37
CA GLU A 83 5.93 12.13 -1.41
C GLU A 83 6.06 10.86 -2.27
N LYS A 84 5.44 9.76 -1.83
CA LYS A 84 5.58 8.46 -2.47
C LYS A 84 4.95 8.45 -3.86
N GLN A 85 5.76 8.12 -4.86
CA GLN A 85 5.30 7.80 -6.20
C GLN A 85 5.00 6.31 -6.30
N TYR A 86 3.83 5.98 -6.87
CA TYR A 86 3.40 4.62 -7.05
C TYR A 86 3.74 4.14 -8.47
N PRO A 87 4.22 2.90 -8.64
CA PRO A 87 4.63 2.41 -9.94
C PRO A 87 3.43 2.30 -10.88
N LEU A 88 3.64 2.64 -12.15
CA LEU A 88 2.68 2.32 -13.21
C LEU A 88 2.66 0.81 -13.46
N PRO A 89 1.53 0.24 -13.92
CA PRO A 89 1.46 -1.18 -14.24
C PRO A 89 2.41 -1.49 -15.40
N ALA A 90 3.06 -2.65 -15.38
CA ALA A 90 3.99 -3.06 -16.44
C ALA A 90 3.36 -3.07 -17.84
N ALA A 91 2.04 -3.28 -17.93
CA ALA A 91 1.29 -3.21 -19.19
C ALA A 91 1.16 -1.79 -19.78
N VAL A 92 1.52 -0.75 -19.01
CA VAL A 92 1.39 0.68 -19.37
C VAL A 92 2.76 1.32 -19.60
N MET A 93 3.87 0.66 -19.24
CA MET A 93 5.22 1.16 -19.53
C MET A 93 5.59 0.86 -21.00
N PRO A 94 6.01 1.86 -21.80
CA PRO A 94 6.51 1.59 -23.15
C PRO A 94 7.75 0.69 -23.07
N ARG A 95 7.80 -0.31 -23.94
CA ARG A 95 8.96 -1.21 -24.10
C ARG A 95 10.16 -0.49 -24.66
#